data_AF-A0A520HGE9-F1
#
_entry.id   AF-A0A520HGE9-F1
#
_cell.length_a   1.000
_cell.length_b   1.000
_cell.length_c   1.000
_cell.angle_alpha   90.00
_cell.angle_beta   90.00
_cell.angle_gamma   90.00
#
_symmetry.space_group_name_H-M   'P 1'
#
loop_
_entity.id
_entity.type
_entity.pdbx_description
1 polymer ?
#
loop_
_entity_poly.entity_id
_entity_poly.type
_entity_poly.pdbx_seq_one_letter_code
_entity_poly.pdbx_strand_id
1 'polypeptide(L)'
;MRAEAQAHIDSIKDALALLRRFLDWDRALRRLDELNARVEDQALWNDPKAAQAVMRERRRLDEAITATRAIESELNDTAELIEMAEAEGVIQRGTATVLRDLDRPMFGKTGT
;
A
#
# COMPACT_ATOMS: atom_id res chain seq x y z
N MET A 1 -17.01 2.04 -11.14
CA MET A 1 -15.58 1.66 -11.33
C MET A 1 -14.63 2.61 -10.64
N ARG A 2 -14.21 3.77 -11.20
CA ARG A 2 -13.25 4.68 -10.54
C ARG A 2 -13.66 5.12 -9.12
N ALA A 3 -14.90 5.55 -8.96
CA ALA A 3 -15.41 6.01 -7.66
C ALA A 3 -15.52 4.87 -6.62
N GLU A 4 -15.76 3.64 -7.05
CA GLU A 4 -15.86 2.47 -6.16
C GLU A 4 -14.45 2.00 -5.73
N ALA A 5 -13.51 1.95 -6.66
CA ALA A 5 -12.11 1.62 -6.37
C ALA A 5 -11.49 2.65 -5.40
N GLN A 6 -11.74 3.93 -5.62
CA GLN A 6 -11.30 4.99 -4.71
C GLN A 6 -11.94 4.86 -3.31
N ALA A 7 -13.23 4.55 -3.24
CA ALA A 7 -13.92 4.35 -1.96
C ALA A 7 -13.33 3.16 -1.16
N HIS A 8 -12.92 2.09 -1.85
CA HIS A 8 -12.23 0.97 -1.20
C HIS A 8 -10.83 1.36 -0.71
N ILE A 9 -10.06 2.10 -1.51
CA ILE A 9 -8.75 2.63 -1.11
C ILE A 9 -8.87 3.48 0.15
N ASP A 10 -9.83 4.41 0.17
CA ASP A 10 -10.03 5.31 1.30
C ASP A 10 -10.44 4.55 2.58
N SER A 11 -11.33 3.57 2.44
CA SER A 11 -11.73 2.69 3.55
C SER A 11 -10.55 1.90 4.14
N ILE A 12 -9.66 1.37 3.29
CA ILE A 12 -8.47 0.65 3.76
C ILE A 12 -7.48 1.61 4.44
N LYS A 13 -7.31 2.84 3.92
CA LYS A 13 -6.49 3.88 4.56
C LYS A 13 -7.01 4.23 5.95
N ASP A 14 -8.31 4.38 6.11
CA ASP A 14 -8.94 4.65 7.41
C ASP A 14 -8.72 3.48 8.38
N ALA A 15 -8.88 2.24 7.91
CA ALA A 15 -8.61 1.05 8.71
C ALA A 15 -7.12 0.97 9.13
N LEU A 16 -6.18 1.27 8.24
CA LEU A 16 -4.74 1.34 8.53
C LEU A 16 -4.42 2.42 9.57
N ALA A 17 -5.05 3.59 9.48
CA ALA A 17 -4.89 4.67 10.44
C ALA A 17 -5.38 4.26 11.84
N LEU A 18 -6.52 3.57 11.92
CA LEU A 18 -7.03 3.01 13.17
C LEU A 18 -6.08 1.94 13.75
N LEU A 19 -5.55 1.06 12.91
CA LEU A 19 -4.59 0.03 13.32
C LEU A 19 -3.32 0.65 13.90
N ARG A 20 -2.75 1.67 13.22
CA ARG A 20 -1.58 2.41 13.71
C ARG A 20 -1.84 3.10 15.05
N ARG A 21 -3.03 3.69 15.22
CA ARG A 21 -3.43 4.30 16.50
C ARG A 21 -3.56 3.25 17.62
N PHE A 22 -4.17 2.11 17.33
CA PHE A 22 -4.34 1.02 18.29
C PHE A 22 -3.00 0.43 18.73
N LEU A 23 -2.04 0.32 17.80
CA LEU A 23 -0.69 -0.16 18.08
C LEU A 23 0.18 0.84 18.85
N ASP A 24 -0.23 2.11 18.97
CA ASP A 24 0.66 3.20 19.38
C ASP A 24 1.94 3.19 18.53
N TRP A 25 1.75 3.30 17.20
CA TRP A 25 2.73 2.97 16.16
C TRP A 25 4.15 3.44 16.44
N ASP A 26 4.34 4.73 16.76
CA ASP A 26 5.66 5.30 17.00
C ASP A 26 6.34 4.69 18.24
N ARG A 27 5.55 4.38 19.27
CA ARG A 27 6.04 3.69 20.46
C ARG A 27 6.34 2.24 20.16
N ALA A 28 5.50 1.56 19.38
CA ALA A 28 5.73 0.17 18.97
C ALA A 28 7.04 0.03 18.18
N LEU A 29 7.31 0.95 17.24
CA LEU A 29 8.57 1.00 16.49
C LEU A 29 9.78 1.19 17.41
N ARG A 30 9.78 2.23 18.25
CA ARG A 30 10.88 2.46 19.21
C ARG A 30 11.10 1.27 20.13
N ARG A 31 10.01 0.64 20.60
CA ARG A 31 10.08 -0.52 21.47
C ARG A 31 10.67 -1.74 20.74
N LEU A 32 10.32 -1.95 19.48
CA LEU A 32 10.91 -3.01 18.67
C LEU A 32 12.42 -2.78 18.48
N ASP A 33 12.84 -1.55 18.22
CA ASP A 33 14.26 -1.19 18.09
C ASP A 33 15.03 -1.43 19.40
N GLU A 34 14.48 -1.02 20.54
CA GLU A 34 15.05 -1.33 21.86
C GLU A 34 15.20 -2.84 22.10
N LEU A 35 14.18 -3.62 21.74
CA LEU A 35 14.20 -5.08 21.91
C LEU A 35 15.21 -5.74 20.97
N ASN A 36 15.37 -5.24 19.74
CA ASN A 36 16.41 -5.69 18.81
C ASN A 36 17.80 -5.44 19.40
N ALA A 37 18.07 -4.22 19.85
CA ALA A 37 19.34 -3.87 20.49
C ALA A 37 19.62 -4.71 21.74
N ARG A 38 18.58 -5.00 22.54
CA ARG A 38 18.72 -5.84 23.73
C ARG A 38 19.05 -7.29 23.42
N VAL A 39 18.57 -7.82 22.30
CA VAL A 39 18.88 -9.19 21.87
C VAL A 39 20.35 -9.34 21.46
N GLU A 40 20.99 -8.26 21.02
CA GLU A 40 22.41 -8.21 20.67
C GLU A 40 23.34 -8.22 21.90
N ASP A 41 22.83 -7.89 23.10
CA ASP A 41 23.59 -7.94 24.35
C ASP A 41 23.83 -9.38 24.81
N GLN A 42 25.11 -9.78 24.91
CA GLN A 42 25.51 -11.09 25.39
C GLN A 42 25.04 -11.36 26.83
N ALA A 43 24.91 -10.33 27.67
CA ALA A 43 24.48 -10.47 29.06
C ALA A 43 23.02 -10.92 29.19
N LEU A 44 22.16 -10.63 28.20
CA LEU A 44 20.78 -11.10 28.17
C LEU A 44 20.70 -12.64 28.24
N TRP A 45 21.64 -13.30 27.56
CA TRP A 45 21.64 -14.76 27.40
C TRP A 45 22.10 -15.50 28.65
N ASN A 46 22.60 -14.79 29.66
CA ASN A 46 22.92 -15.37 30.97
C ASN A 46 21.66 -15.68 31.80
N ASP A 47 20.51 -15.06 31.48
CA ASP A 47 19.21 -15.37 32.08
C ASP A 47 18.21 -15.84 31.01
N PRO A 48 18.01 -17.17 30.88
CA PRO A 48 17.09 -17.74 29.90
C PRO A 48 15.64 -17.24 30.03
N LYS A 49 15.17 -16.93 31.24
CA LYS A 49 13.80 -16.42 31.44
C LYS A 49 13.66 -15.00 30.93
N ALA A 50 14.65 -14.15 31.18
CA ALA A 50 14.70 -12.78 30.67
C ALA A 50 14.79 -12.77 29.14
N ALA A 51 15.67 -13.59 28.56
CA ALA A 51 15.80 -13.75 27.12
C ALA A 51 14.48 -14.18 26.47
N GLN A 52 13.79 -15.17 27.05
CA GLN A 52 12.51 -15.64 26.53
C GLN A 52 11.42 -14.56 26.57
N ALA A 53 11.39 -13.74 27.63
CA ALA A 53 10.43 -12.64 27.74
C ALA A 53 10.67 -11.57 26.67
N VAL A 54 11.93 -11.13 26.50
CA VAL A 54 12.35 -10.18 25.45
C VAL A 54 11.97 -10.73 24.07
N MET A 55 12.24 -12.01 23.84
CA MET A 55 12.00 -12.64 22.54
C MET A 55 10.52 -12.74 22.18
N ARG A 56 9.66 -13.06 23.15
CA ARG A 56 8.20 -13.08 22.94
C ARG A 56 7.65 -11.69 22.64
N GLU A 57 8.10 -10.68 23.37
CA GLU A 57 7.66 -9.30 23.15
C GLU A 57 8.10 -8.80 21.77
N ARG A 58 9.37 -9.02 21.42
CA ARG A 58 9.94 -8.64 20.11
C ARG A 58 9.15 -9.26 18.98
N ARG A 59 8.92 -10.58 19.05
CA ARG A 59 8.18 -11.31 18.02
C ARG A 59 6.76 -10.77 17.84
N ARG A 60 6.05 -10.50 18.93
CA ARG A 60 4.69 -9.95 18.86
C ARG A 60 4.65 -8.59 18.16
N LEU A 61 5.59 -7.69 18.49
CA LEU A 61 5.66 -6.36 17.89
C LEU A 61 6.07 -6.45 16.42
N ASP A 62 7.08 -7.27 16.12
CA ASP A 62 7.57 -7.50 14.75
C ASP A 62 6.48 -8.04 13.82
N GLU A 63 5.73 -9.06 14.26
CA GLU A 63 4.61 -9.63 13.50
C GLU A 63 3.52 -8.58 13.22
N ALA A 64 3.14 -7.79 14.24
CA ALA A 64 2.10 -6.77 14.08
C ALA A 64 2.53 -5.61 13.17
N ILE A 65 3.77 -5.14 13.31
CA ILE A 65 4.34 -4.07 12.49
C ILE A 65 4.49 -4.54 11.05
N THR A 66 5.02 -5.75 10.84
CA THR A 66 5.20 -6.33 9.51
C THR A 66 3.87 -6.53 8.80
N ALA A 67 2.85 -7.06 9.48
CA ALA A 67 1.52 -7.21 8.90
C ALA A 67 0.91 -5.84 8.49
N THR A 68 1.08 -4.82 9.33
CA THR A 68 0.59 -3.47 9.03
C THR A 68 1.27 -2.89 7.79
N ARG A 69 2.59 -3.04 7.68
CA ARG A 69 3.37 -2.59 6.51
C ARG A 69 3.02 -3.36 5.24
N ALA A 70 2.76 -4.66 5.34
CA ALA A 70 2.36 -5.48 4.20
C ALA A 70 1.04 -4.98 3.59
N ILE A 71 0.02 -4.73 4.44
CA ILE A 71 -1.26 -4.19 3.98
C ILE A 71 -1.10 -2.82 3.33
N GLU A 72 -0.25 -1.95 3.89
CA GLU A 72 0.05 -0.64 3.30
C GLU A 72 0.74 -0.76 1.94
N SER A 73 1.70 -1.68 1.79
CA SER A 73 2.37 -1.93 0.52
C SER A 73 1.38 -2.45 -0.53
N GLU A 74 0.60 -3.48 -0.20
CA GLU A 74 -0.39 -4.06 -1.11
C GLU A 74 -1.44 -3.03 -1.55
N LEU A 75 -1.85 -2.14 -0.65
CA LEU A 75 -2.74 -1.03 -0.97
C LEU A 75 -2.12 -0.08 -2.00
N ASN A 76 -0.86 0.31 -1.79
CA ASN A 76 -0.17 1.22 -2.69
C ASN A 76 0.05 0.58 -4.07
N ASP A 77 0.49 -0.67 -4.11
CA ASP A 77 0.69 -1.41 -5.36
C ASP A 77 -0.63 -1.54 -6.14
N THR A 78 -1.72 -1.85 -5.43
CA THR A 78 -3.06 -1.94 -6.04
C THR A 78 -3.54 -0.59 -6.55
N ALA A 79 -3.29 0.49 -5.82
CA ALA A 79 -3.65 1.84 -6.26
C ALA A 79 -2.89 2.24 -7.53
N GLU A 80 -1.60 1.94 -7.61
CA GLU A 80 -0.79 2.18 -8.81
C GLU A 80 -1.32 1.37 -10.02
N LEU A 81 -1.65 0.09 -9.83
CA LEU A 81 -2.25 -0.73 -10.89
C LEU A 81 -3.58 -0.16 -11.41
N ILE A 82 -4.40 0.40 -10.53
CA ILE A 82 -5.66 1.07 -10.92
C ILE A 82 -5.36 2.32 -11.75
N GLU A 83 -4.41 3.15 -11.33
CA GLU A 83 -4.01 4.35 -12.08
C GLU A 83 -3.46 4.01 -13.47
N MET A 84 -2.64 2.96 -13.57
CA MET A 84 -2.13 2.46 -14.85
C MET A 84 -3.27 1.99 -15.77
N ALA A 85 -4.20 1.19 -15.25
CA ALA A 85 -5.34 0.70 -16.03
C ALA A 85 -6.25 1.85 -16.52
N GLU A 86 -6.40 2.91 -15.72
CA GLU A 86 -7.13 4.11 -16.15
C GLU A 86 -6.42 4.85 -17.28
N ALA A 87 -5.10 5.02 -17.18
CA ALA A 87 -4.29 5.68 -18.20
C ALA A 87 -4.34 4.91 -19.54
N GLU A 88 -4.21 3.58 -19.50
CA GLU A 88 -4.35 2.73 -20.68
C GLU A 88 -5.72 2.88 -21.34
N GLY A 89 -6.80 2.89 -20.54
CA GLY A 89 -8.16 3.09 -21.04
C GLY A 89 -8.37 4.47 -21.68
N VAL A 90 -7.73 5.53 -21.15
CA VAL A 90 -7.74 6.88 -21.77
C VAL A 90 -7.05 6.86 -23.13
N ILE A 91 -5.87 6.23 -23.21
CA ILE A 91 -5.10 6.12 -24.47
C ILE A 91 -5.94 5.39 -25.52
N GLN A 92 -6.53 4.24 -25.18
CA GLN A 92 -7.36 3.45 -26.10
C GLN A 92 -8.58 4.22 -26.61
N ARG A 93 -9.24 5.03 -25.77
CA ARG A 93 -10.34 5.90 -26.21
C ARG A 93 -9.85 7.01 -27.15
N GLY A 94 -8.70 7.60 -26.85
CA GLY A 94 -8.07 8.61 -27.70
C GLY A 94 -7.70 8.06 -29.08
N THR A 95 -7.05 6.89 -29.13
CA THR A 95 -6.68 6.24 -30.41
C THR A 95 -7.90 5.85 -31.22
N ALA A 96 -8.96 5.32 -30.60
CA ALA A 96 -10.23 5.02 -31.28
C ALA A 96 -10.88 6.28 -31.87
N THR A 97 -10.77 7.43 -31.18
CA THR A 97 -11.29 8.72 -31.66
C THR A 97 -10.50 9.20 -32.88
N VAL A 98 -9.17 9.15 -32.82
CA VAL A 98 -8.29 9.54 -33.95
C VAL A 98 -8.54 8.66 -35.18
N LEU A 99 -8.65 7.34 -35.00
CA LEU A 99 -8.96 6.43 -36.11
C LEU A 99 -10.32 6.73 -36.75
N ARG A 100 -11.34 7.02 -35.94
CA ARG A 100 -12.65 7.44 -36.43
C ARG A 100 -12.61 8.75 -37.21
N ASP A 101 -11.81 9.71 -36.76
CA ASP A 101 -11.67 11.00 -37.43
C ASP A 101 -10.89 10.89 -38.75
N LEU A 102 -9.94 9.96 -38.85
CA LEU A 102 -9.22 9.64 -40.09
C LEU A 102 -10.10 8.93 -41.13
N ASP A 103 -11.06 8.10 -40.68
CA ASP A 103 -12.05 7.44 -41.54
C ASP A 103 -13.20 8.39 -41.98
N ARG A 104 -13.23 9.63 -41.46
CA ARG A 104 -14.22 10.61 -41.89
C ARG A 104 -13.83 11.15 -43.26
N PRO A 105 -14.69 11.03 -44.30
CA PRO A 105 -14.35 11.52 -45.63
C PRO A 105 -14.08 13.03 -45.58
N MET A 106 -12.84 13.40 -45.94
CA MET A 106 -12.28 14.77 -45.84
C MET A 106 -12.91 15.81 -46.78
N PHE A 107 -14.01 15.51 -47.48
CA PHE A 107 -14.63 16.45 -48.42
C PHE A 107 -16.15 16.46 -48.33
N GLY A 108 -16.68 17.55 -47.76
CA GLY A 108 -17.89 18.13 -48.33
C GLY A 108 -17.59 18.51 -49.77
N LYS A 109 -18.13 17.75 -50.73
CA LYS A 109 -18.34 18.28 -52.08
C LYS A 109 -19.62 19.11 -52.04
N THR A 110 -19.47 20.41 -51.85
CA THR A 110 -20.43 21.41 -52.32
C THR A 110 -20.32 21.52 -53.84
N GLY A 111 -21.47 21.61 -54.53
CA GLY A 111 -21.60 22.07 -55.92
C GLY A 111 -21.72 20.95 -56.94
N THR A 112 -22.93 20.62 -57.42
CA THR A 112 -23.72 21.33 -58.44
C THR A 112 -25.18 20.92 -58.28
#